data_AF-A0A1B8DPW9-F1
#
_entry.id   AF-A0A1B8DPW9-F1
#
_cell.length_a   1.000
_cell.length_b   1.000
_cell.length_c   1.000
_cell.angle_alpha   90.00
_cell.angle_beta   90.00
_cell.angle_gamma   90.00
#
_symmetry.space_group_name_H-M   'P 1'
#
loop_
_entity.id
_entity.type
_entity.pdbx_description
1 polymer ?
#
loop_
_entity_poly.entity_id
_entity_poly.type
_entity_poly.pdbx_seq_one_letter_code
_entity_poly.pdbx_strand_id
1 'polypeptide(L)'
;MPDSLYEPCKRCSQVGGVLPQPCIRVSFIGISLHRIGSTKDNSLNNWLNARQHLAIETGLPENQPRKLLVTQDYGFELEVTVAKFQAGPRDKTFFPWRDASGVAREMEMPHFYMVDLEETERALNEYNRRSYIVYIQKILRDKNPIVWTTFQAAIRYSASGKSPLVQDTLRFWSGVRLLERPWRICGTDKLGLSPSEDVDSPWHGGIPVTPMMDTQLDHLVLESFLTPLREQIVQQLFEKIMKKKKEDWFEIYLSIFVLMNNIERVFVQVSWFTSFYGVL
;
A
#
# COMPACT_ATOMS: atom_id res chain seq x y z
N MET A 1 -26.29 -5.64 13.89
CA MET A 1 -26.07 -6.12 12.49
C MET A 1 -25.75 -7.62 12.59
N PRO A 2 -25.75 -8.43 11.52
CA PRO A 2 -25.24 -9.80 11.64
C PRO A 2 -23.76 -9.79 12.08
N ASP A 3 -23.34 -10.84 12.81
CA ASP A 3 -21.99 -10.95 13.39
C ASP A 3 -20.95 -11.44 12.38
N SER A 4 -21.40 -12.01 11.25
CA SER A 4 -20.58 -12.43 10.12
C SER A 4 -21.00 -11.74 8.81
N LEU A 5 -20.01 -11.34 7.99
CA LEU A 5 -20.19 -10.66 6.71
C LEU A 5 -20.96 -11.50 5.66
N TYR A 6 -21.05 -12.82 5.89
CA TYR A 6 -21.67 -13.77 4.98
C TYR A 6 -23.06 -14.25 5.44
N GLU A 7 -23.62 -13.62 6.47
CA GLU A 7 -24.95 -13.97 6.97
C GLU A 7 -26.08 -13.30 6.16
N PRO A 8 -27.22 -13.99 6.02
CA PRO A 8 -28.45 -13.40 5.53
C PRO A 8 -28.85 -12.14 6.30
N CYS A 9 -29.37 -11.14 5.60
CA CYS A 9 -29.92 -9.95 6.21
C CYS A 9 -31.12 -10.33 7.10
N LYS A 10 -31.34 -9.59 8.20
CA LYS A 10 -32.34 -9.94 9.24
C LYS A 10 -33.71 -10.36 8.70
N ARG A 11 -34.13 -9.79 7.57
CA ARG A 11 -35.40 -10.13 6.93
C ARG A 11 -35.39 -11.50 6.26
N CYS A 12 -34.29 -11.92 5.64
CA CYS A 12 -34.17 -13.27 5.08
C CYS A 12 -33.81 -14.33 6.12
N SER A 13 -33.07 -13.97 7.19
CA SER A 13 -32.82 -14.91 8.28
C SER A 13 -34.11 -15.31 9.00
N GLN A 14 -35.08 -14.40 9.11
CA GLN A 14 -36.41 -14.66 9.68
C GLN A 14 -37.30 -15.55 8.81
N VAL A 15 -37.01 -15.66 7.51
CA VAL A 15 -37.85 -16.41 6.53
C VAL A 15 -37.40 -17.87 6.41
N GLY A 16 -36.31 -18.27 7.10
CA GLY A 16 -35.97 -19.66 7.40
C GLY A 16 -35.92 -20.61 6.19
N GLY A 17 -34.81 -20.65 5.45
CA GLY A 17 -34.51 -21.73 4.49
C GLY A 17 -35.39 -21.81 3.22
N VAL A 18 -36.47 -21.02 3.13
CA VAL A 18 -37.38 -21.01 1.97
C VAL A 18 -36.79 -20.28 0.76
N LEU A 19 -35.81 -19.39 0.97
CA LEU A 19 -35.20 -18.62 -0.09
C LEU A 19 -33.97 -19.36 -0.66
N PRO A 20 -33.96 -19.73 -1.95
CA PRO A 20 -32.81 -20.38 -2.57
C PRO A 20 -31.56 -19.48 -2.58
N GLN A 21 -31.74 -18.16 -2.52
CA GLN A 21 -30.66 -17.18 -2.35
C GLN A 21 -31.09 -16.08 -1.36
N PRO A 22 -30.78 -16.20 -0.06
CA PRO A 22 -31.05 -15.14 0.90
C PRO A 22 -30.23 -13.88 0.61
N CYS A 23 -30.77 -12.69 0.91
CA CYS A 23 -30.01 -11.43 0.82
C CYS A 23 -28.78 -11.49 1.74
N ILE A 24 -27.56 -11.59 1.22
CA ILE A 24 -26.37 -11.33 2.04
C ILE A 24 -26.03 -9.85 1.88
N ARG A 25 -26.09 -9.10 2.98
CA ARG A 25 -25.67 -7.70 2.99
C ARG A 25 -24.24 -7.63 3.48
N VAL A 26 -23.30 -7.83 2.56
CA VAL A 26 -21.89 -7.55 2.83
C VAL A 26 -21.76 -6.04 3.03
N SER A 27 -21.36 -5.64 4.24
CA SER A 27 -21.01 -4.26 4.48
C SER A 27 -19.71 -3.98 3.75
N PHE A 28 -19.74 -3.07 2.77
CA PHE A 28 -18.53 -2.60 2.08
C PHE A 28 -17.44 -2.14 3.08
N ILE A 29 -17.87 -1.64 4.24
CA ILE A 29 -17.03 -1.23 5.37
C ILE A 29 -16.11 -2.36 5.86
N GLY A 30 -16.60 -3.61 5.84
CA GLY A 30 -15.89 -4.79 6.33
C GLY A 30 -14.97 -5.46 5.32
N ILE A 31 -14.95 -5.02 4.06
CA ILE A 31 -14.09 -5.61 3.03
C ILE A 31 -12.66 -5.09 3.20
N SER A 32 -11.66 -5.96 3.14
CA SER A 32 -10.26 -5.52 3.17
C SER A 32 -9.94 -4.78 1.86
N LEU A 33 -9.70 -3.47 1.97
CA LEU A 33 -9.42 -2.60 0.82
C LEU A 33 -7.93 -2.52 0.47
N HIS A 34 -7.08 -3.13 1.27
CA HIS A 34 -5.65 -3.26 1.01
C HIS A 34 -5.16 -4.59 1.58
N ARG A 35 -3.99 -5.03 1.12
CA ARG A 35 -3.29 -6.15 1.76
C ARG A 35 -2.93 -5.71 3.17
N ILE A 36 -3.35 -6.49 4.15
CA ILE A 36 -2.85 -6.30 5.51
C ILE A 36 -1.47 -6.97 5.52
N GLY A 37 -0.41 -6.17 5.41
CA GLY A 37 0.97 -6.62 5.23
C GLY A 37 1.52 -7.38 6.45
N SER A 38 2.84 -7.57 6.47
CA SER A 38 3.59 -8.20 7.57
C SER A 38 3.50 -7.44 8.89
N THR A 39 2.99 -6.21 8.86
CA THR A 39 2.95 -5.21 9.95
C THR A 39 1.78 -5.38 10.92
N LYS A 40 1.10 -6.54 10.93
CA LYS A 40 0.00 -6.82 11.87
C LYS A 40 0.44 -6.88 13.33
N ASP A 41 1.72 -7.10 13.59
CA ASP A 41 2.29 -7.04 14.93
C ASP A 41 3.00 -5.70 15.14
N ASN A 42 2.96 -5.17 16.38
CA ASN A 42 3.74 -4.00 16.81
C ASN A 42 5.27 -4.27 16.76
N SER A 43 5.73 -5.27 16.00
CA SER A 43 7.12 -5.72 15.88
C SER A 43 8.05 -4.59 15.45
N LEU A 44 7.66 -3.79 14.45
CA LEU A 44 8.46 -2.67 13.98
C LEU A 44 8.59 -1.59 15.05
N ASN A 45 7.50 -1.20 15.70
CA ASN A 45 7.53 -0.22 16.79
C ASN A 45 8.38 -0.72 17.97
N ASN A 46 8.25 -2.00 18.32
CA ASN A 46 9.09 -2.63 19.34
C ASN A 46 10.58 -2.63 18.94
N TRP A 47 10.88 -2.90 17.67
CA TRP A 47 12.25 -2.88 17.13
C TRP A 47 12.85 -1.46 17.17
N LEU A 48 12.08 -0.44 16.76
CA LEU A 48 12.49 0.97 16.80
C LEU A 48 12.77 1.42 18.24
N ASN A 49 11.88 1.09 19.18
CA ASN A 49 12.06 1.41 20.59
C ASN A 49 13.31 0.73 21.17
N ALA A 50 13.49 -0.58 20.94
CA ALA A 50 14.66 -1.32 21.40
C ALA A 50 15.96 -0.70 20.86
N ARG A 51 15.94 -0.22 19.61
CA ARG A 51 17.08 0.47 19.01
C ARG A 51 17.38 1.82 19.64
N GLN A 52 16.37 2.62 19.90
CA GLN A 52 16.55 3.92 20.54
C GLN A 52 17.19 3.75 21.93
N HIS A 53 16.76 2.72 22.67
CA HIS A 53 17.41 2.34 23.93
C HIS A 53 18.86 1.90 23.75
N LEU A 54 19.16 1.01 22.79
CA LEU A 54 20.54 0.57 22.51
C LEU A 54 21.47 1.72 22.11
N ALA A 55 21.00 2.68 21.31
CA ALA A 55 21.78 3.85 20.93
C ALA A 55 22.18 4.71 22.13
N ILE A 56 21.27 4.88 23.09
CA ILE A 56 21.50 5.61 24.34
C ILE A 56 22.49 4.85 25.25
N GLU A 57 22.36 3.52 25.35
CA GLU A 57 23.17 2.70 26.26
C GLU A 57 24.60 2.46 25.78
N THR A 58 24.80 2.27 24.47
CA THR A 58 26.08 1.78 23.93
C THR A 58 27.04 2.88 23.46
N GLY A 59 26.57 4.13 23.32
CA GLY A 59 27.41 5.24 22.83
C GLY A 59 28.04 4.97 21.45
N LEU A 60 27.49 4.00 20.69
CA LEU A 60 27.95 3.70 19.34
C LEU A 60 27.88 4.99 18.51
N PRO A 61 28.91 5.30 17.69
CA PRO A 61 28.86 6.47 16.84
C PRO A 61 27.59 6.36 16.00
N GLU A 62 26.72 7.35 16.15
CA GLU A 62 25.54 7.52 15.31
C GLU A 62 26.05 7.47 13.87
N ASN A 63 25.82 6.36 13.18
CA ASN A 63 26.33 6.17 11.83
C ASN A 63 25.84 7.35 11.00
N GLN A 64 26.77 8.08 10.39
CA GLN A 64 26.50 9.37 9.75
C GLN A 64 25.28 9.24 8.81
N PRO A 65 24.17 9.96 9.08
CA PRO A 65 22.96 9.87 8.29
C PRO A 65 23.24 10.18 6.82
N ARG A 66 22.62 9.41 5.92
CA ARG A 66 22.75 9.56 4.47
C ARG A 66 21.38 9.83 3.88
N LYS A 67 21.30 10.75 2.92
CA LYS A 67 20.07 10.99 2.16
C LYS A 67 20.07 10.12 0.91
N LEU A 68 18.98 9.39 0.70
CA LEU A 68 18.75 8.58 -0.49
C LEU A 68 17.52 9.10 -1.22
N LEU A 69 17.55 8.98 -2.56
CA LEU A 69 16.36 9.13 -3.38
C LEU A 69 15.85 7.75 -3.78
N VAL A 70 14.59 7.49 -3.50
CA VAL A 70 13.89 6.25 -3.84
C VAL A 70 12.67 6.52 -4.70
N THR A 71 12.26 5.55 -5.52
CA THR A 71 11.12 5.71 -6.43
C THR A 71 10.44 4.38 -6.71
N GLN A 72 9.22 4.45 -7.22
CA GLN A 72 8.51 3.33 -7.85
C GLN A 72 8.34 3.51 -9.36
N ASP A 73 9.02 4.50 -9.97
CA ASP A 73 8.98 4.84 -11.41
C ASP A 73 7.71 5.52 -11.90
N TYR A 74 6.99 6.21 -11.01
CA TYR A 74 5.76 6.94 -11.33
C TYR A 74 5.95 8.46 -11.37
N GLY A 75 7.16 8.89 -11.76
CA GLY A 75 7.48 10.29 -12.07
C GLY A 75 7.79 11.17 -10.86
N PHE A 76 7.91 10.57 -9.67
CA PHE A 76 8.30 11.24 -8.46
C PHE A 76 9.36 10.43 -7.72
N GLU A 77 10.16 11.14 -6.95
CA GLU A 77 11.20 10.57 -6.09
C GLU A 77 10.88 10.98 -4.66
N LEU A 78 11.15 10.06 -3.74
CA LEU A 78 11.01 10.24 -2.30
C LEU A 78 12.42 10.34 -1.72
N GLU A 79 12.71 11.44 -1.04
CA GLU A 79 13.94 11.57 -0.27
C GLU A 79 13.73 10.91 1.10
N VAL A 80 14.67 10.06 1.51
CA VAL A 80 14.67 9.40 2.82
C VAL A 80 16.04 9.52 3.47
N THR A 81 16.05 9.73 4.78
CA THR A 81 17.29 9.77 5.58
C THR A 81 17.51 8.42 6.24
N VAL A 82 18.68 7.81 6.01
CA VAL A 82 19.02 6.46 6.48
C VAL A 82 20.31 6.41 7.28
N ALA A 83 20.44 5.42 8.16
CA ALA A 83 21.68 5.11 8.88
C ALA A 83 21.97 3.61 8.90
N LYS A 84 23.24 3.25 9.09
CA LYS A 84 23.66 1.86 9.24
C LYS A 84 23.25 1.31 10.60
N PHE A 85 23.01 0.00 10.62
CA PHE A 85 22.43 -0.70 11.74
C PHE A 85 23.12 -2.06 11.89
N GLN A 86 23.35 -2.52 13.12
CA GLN A 86 23.84 -3.88 13.37
C GLN A 86 22.64 -4.81 13.43
N ALA A 87 22.57 -5.76 12.50
CA ALA A 87 21.48 -6.73 12.42
C ALA A 87 21.60 -7.76 13.54
N GLY A 88 20.48 -8.03 14.21
CA GLY A 88 20.33 -9.13 15.15
C GLY A 88 19.89 -10.42 14.46
N PRO A 89 19.89 -11.56 15.19
CA PRO A 89 19.58 -12.89 14.61
C PRO A 89 18.17 -13.05 14.03
N ARG A 90 17.24 -12.15 14.35
CA ARG A 90 15.85 -12.17 13.88
C ARG A 90 15.56 -11.14 12.79
N ASP A 91 16.53 -10.30 12.46
CA ASP A 91 16.36 -9.27 11.45
C ASP A 91 16.46 -9.89 10.06
N LYS A 92 15.56 -9.47 9.16
CA LYS A 92 15.65 -9.86 7.75
C LYS A 92 16.73 -9.02 7.07
N THR A 93 17.79 -9.67 6.59
CA THR A 93 18.96 -9.00 5.98
C THR A 93 19.07 -9.23 4.48
N PHE A 94 18.23 -10.08 3.90
CA PHE A 94 18.28 -10.44 2.48
C PHE A 94 16.89 -10.51 1.85
N PHE A 95 16.85 -10.46 0.52
CA PHE A 95 15.66 -10.71 -0.26
C PHE A 95 15.72 -12.07 -0.97
N PRO A 96 14.77 -12.99 -0.70
CA PRO A 96 14.68 -14.25 -1.41
C PRO A 96 13.81 -14.16 -2.68
N TRP A 97 14.14 -14.92 -3.72
CA TRP A 97 13.26 -15.22 -4.86
C TRP A 97 13.49 -16.65 -5.38
N ARG A 98 12.68 -17.08 -6.35
CA ARG A 98 12.92 -18.30 -7.12
C ARG A 98 13.21 -17.90 -8.56
N ASP A 99 14.25 -18.48 -9.14
CA ASP A 99 14.57 -18.28 -10.55
C ASP A 99 13.63 -19.10 -11.47
N ALA A 100 13.78 -18.96 -12.80
CA ALA A 100 12.91 -19.64 -13.76
C ALA A 100 12.99 -21.17 -13.68
N SER A 101 14.07 -21.72 -13.09
CA SER A 101 14.23 -23.15 -12.85
C SER A 101 13.65 -23.61 -11.50
N GLY A 102 13.10 -22.69 -10.70
CA GLY A 102 12.53 -22.94 -9.39
C GLY A 102 13.56 -22.99 -8.26
N VAL A 103 14.82 -22.69 -8.53
CA VAL A 103 15.89 -22.68 -7.53
C VAL A 103 15.79 -21.43 -6.66
N ALA A 104 15.94 -21.59 -5.35
CA ALA A 104 15.94 -20.48 -4.41
C ALA A 104 17.21 -19.64 -4.58
N ARG A 105 17.02 -18.32 -4.67
CA ARG A 105 18.07 -17.31 -4.78
C ARG A 105 17.88 -16.27 -3.68
N GLU A 106 18.97 -15.61 -3.31
CA GLU A 106 18.95 -14.55 -2.30
C GLU A 106 19.88 -13.40 -2.69
N MET A 107 19.50 -12.20 -2.24
CA MET A 107 20.25 -10.96 -2.43
C MET A 107 20.54 -10.41 -1.04
N GLU A 108 21.80 -10.51 -0.63
CA GLU A 108 22.29 -9.90 0.59
C GLU A 108 22.21 -8.39 0.49
N MET A 109 21.70 -7.75 1.54
CA MET A 109 21.48 -6.31 1.57
C MET A 109 22.25 -5.69 2.74
N PRO A 110 22.82 -4.49 2.55
CA PRO A 110 23.43 -3.77 3.64
C PRO A 110 22.37 -3.39 4.67
N HIS A 111 22.77 -3.37 5.93
CA HIS A 111 21.87 -3.11 7.04
C HIS A 111 21.67 -1.60 7.22
N PHE A 112 20.72 -1.05 6.45
CA PHE A 112 20.25 0.33 6.62
C PHE A 112 18.77 0.38 7.00
N TYR A 113 18.40 1.40 7.76
CA TYR A 113 17.04 1.72 8.17
C TYR A 113 16.82 3.23 8.05
N MET A 114 15.58 3.65 7.93
CA MET A 114 15.18 5.06 7.94
C MET A 114 15.19 5.58 9.37
N VAL A 115 15.85 6.73 9.59
CA VAL A 115 16.01 7.34 10.92
C VAL A 115 14.94 8.37 11.24
N ASP A 116 14.49 9.13 10.24
CA ASP A 116 13.46 10.16 10.40
C ASP A 116 12.16 9.69 9.74
N LEU A 117 11.35 8.97 10.52
CA LEU A 117 10.07 8.45 10.05
C LEU A 117 9.01 9.54 9.90
N GLU A 118 9.09 10.62 10.67
CA GLU A 118 8.13 11.73 10.60
C GLU A 118 8.35 12.58 9.34
N GLU A 119 9.60 12.90 8.99
CA GLU A 119 9.95 13.52 7.72
C GLU A 119 9.56 12.61 6.55
N THR A 120 9.88 11.32 6.64
CA THR A 120 9.53 10.34 5.60
C THR A 120 8.02 10.23 5.41
N GLU A 121 7.23 10.23 6.50
CA GLU A 121 5.77 10.22 6.45
C GLU A 121 5.22 11.45 5.70
N ARG A 122 5.71 12.64 6.04
CA ARG A 122 5.32 13.89 5.36
C ARG A 122 5.66 13.83 3.88
N ALA A 123 6.85 13.34 3.54
CA ALA A 123 7.31 13.19 2.17
C ALA A 123 6.48 12.14 1.39
N LEU A 124 6.10 11.02 2.02
CA LEU A 124 5.22 10.00 1.43
C LEU A 124 3.80 10.53 1.16
N ASN A 125 3.25 11.29 2.10
CA ASN A 125 1.95 11.93 1.95
C ASN A 125 1.93 12.89 0.75
N GLU A 126 2.98 13.70 0.61
CA GLU A 126 3.15 14.59 -0.54
C GLU A 126 3.39 13.82 -1.84
N TYR A 127 4.23 12.78 -1.80
CA TYR A 127 4.47 11.88 -2.94
C TYR A 127 3.14 11.34 -3.47
N ASN A 128 2.28 10.80 -2.60
CA ASN A 128 1.00 10.24 -3.05
C ASN A 128 0.05 11.33 -3.57
N ARG A 129 0.01 12.50 -2.91
CA ARG A 129 -0.80 13.64 -3.35
C ARG A 129 -0.42 14.11 -4.75
N ARG A 130 0.86 14.07 -5.11
CA ARG A 130 1.37 14.47 -6.43
C ARG A 130 1.26 13.37 -7.47
N SER A 131 1.39 12.10 -7.07
CA SER A 131 1.55 10.98 -8.00
C SER A 131 0.26 10.24 -8.34
N TYR A 132 -0.82 10.35 -7.55
CA TYR A 132 -2.00 9.48 -7.71
C TYR A 132 -2.57 9.42 -9.13
N ILE A 133 -2.64 10.55 -9.84
CA ILE A 133 -3.12 10.62 -11.23
C ILE A 133 -2.18 9.85 -12.18
N VAL A 134 -0.87 9.96 -11.97
CA VAL A 134 0.13 9.26 -12.78
C VAL A 134 0.02 7.75 -12.57
N TYR A 135 -0.23 7.30 -11.35
CA TYR A 135 -0.53 5.89 -11.05
C TYR A 135 -1.73 5.40 -11.84
N ILE A 136 -2.84 6.12 -11.76
CA ILE A 136 -4.07 5.79 -12.47
C ILE A 136 -3.83 5.72 -13.99
N GLN A 137 -3.16 6.73 -14.56
CA GLN A 137 -2.86 6.80 -15.99
C GLN A 137 -2.00 5.61 -16.44
N LYS A 138 -0.84 5.39 -15.81
CA LYS A 138 0.08 4.32 -16.23
C LYS A 138 -0.53 2.92 -16.08
N ILE A 139 -1.41 2.72 -15.10
CA ILE A 139 -1.97 1.40 -14.80
C ILE A 139 -3.24 1.10 -15.61
N LEU A 140 -4.08 2.11 -15.86
CA LEU A 140 -5.43 1.92 -16.43
C LEU A 140 -5.59 2.42 -17.87
N ARG A 141 -4.70 3.26 -18.41
CA ARG A 141 -4.88 3.90 -19.74
C ARG A 141 -5.17 2.90 -20.86
N ASP A 142 -4.45 1.79 -20.89
CA ASP A 142 -4.56 0.76 -21.94
C ASP A 142 -5.40 -0.44 -21.49
N LYS A 143 -6.21 -0.27 -20.43
CA LYS A 143 -7.12 -1.28 -19.90
C LYS A 143 -8.54 -1.06 -20.42
N ASN A 144 -9.49 -1.82 -19.87
CA ASN A 144 -10.90 -1.76 -20.23
C ASN A 144 -11.39 -0.30 -20.42
N PRO A 145 -11.92 0.07 -21.61
CA PRO A 145 -12.31 1.45 -21.91
C PRO A 145 -13.33 2.04 -20.93
N ILE A 146 -14.21 1.21 -20.36
CA ILE A 146 -15.20 1.63 -19.36
C ILE A 146 -14.48 2.02 -18.07
N VAL A 147 -13.55 1.19 -17.59
CA VAL A 147 -12.75 1.49 -16.40
C VAL A 147 -11.97 2.78 -16.59
N TRP A 148 -11.26 2.92 -17.70
CA TRP A 148 -10.49 4.14 -17.98
C TRP A 148 -11.36 5.39 -18.05
N THR A 149 -12.48 5.34 -18.78
CA THR A 149 -13.40 6.47 -18.92
C THR A 149 -14.01 6.88 -17.58
N THR A 150 -14.39 5.92 -16.73
CA THR A 150 -14.93 6.21 -15.39
C THR A 150 -13.88 6.83 -14.48
N PHE A 151 -12.63 6.37 -14.51
CA PHE A 151 -11.53 7.00 -13.76
C PHE A 151 -11.22 8.41 -14.28
N GLN A 152 -11.27 8.65 -15.58
CA GLN A 152 -11.16 10.01 -16.13
C GLN A 152 -12.27 10.92 -15.64
N ALA A 153 -13.51 10.43 -15.59
CA ALA A 153 -14.65 11.16 -15.03
C ALA A 153 -14.42 11.47 -13.54
N ALA A 154 -13.92 10.51 -12.77
CA ALA A 154 -13.56 10.70 -11.36
C ALA A 154 -12.49 11.78 -11.17
N ILE A 155 -11.41 11.75 -11.97
CA ILE A 155 -10.34 12.77 -11.92
C ILE A 155 -10.88 14.16 -12.26
N ARG A 156 -11.73 14.28 -13.30
CA ARG A 156 -12.35 15.57 -13.66
C ARG A 156 -13.29 16.06 -12.55
N TYR A 157 -14.04 15.14 -11.95
CA TYR A 157 -14.95 15.46 -10.85
C TYR A 157 -14.18 15.93 -9.60
N SER A 158 -13.10 15.24 -9.22
CA SER A 158 -12.25 15.68 -8.10
C SER A 158 -11.58 17.03 -8.37
N ALA A 159 -11.13 17.28 -9.60
CA ALA A 159 -10.50 18.55 -9.99
C ALA A 159 -11.45 19.75 -9.90
N SER A 160 -12.78 19.52 -9.89
CA SER A 160 -13.75 20.60 -9.68
C SER A 160 -13.78 21.15 -8.25
N GLY A 161 -13.09 20.49 -7.31
CA GLY A 161 -13.04 20.87 -5.89
C GLY A 161 -14.33 20.58 -5.11
N LYS A 162 -15.35 20.00 -5.75
CA LYS A 162 -16.69 19.80 -5.17
C LYS A 162 -16.82 18.53 -4.34
N SER A 163 -15.81 17.66 -4.32
CA SER A 163 -15.89 16.35 -3.68
C SER A 163 -14.54 15.90 -3.10
N PRO A 164 -14.35 16.12 -1.79
CA PRO A 164 -13.26 15.50 -1.05
C PRO A 164 -13.31 13.96 -1.15
N LEU A 165 -14.52 13.37 -1.09
CA LEU A 165 -14.69 11.91 -1.14
C LEU A 165 -14.08 11.27 -2.39
N VAL A 166 -14.33 11.80 -3.59
CA VAL A 166 -13.77 11.21 -4.83
C VAL A 166 -12.26 11.42 -4.89
N GLN A 167 -11.77 12.58 -4.47
CA GLN A 167 -10.33 12.85 -4.41
C GLN A 167 -9.62 11.89 -3.45
N ASP A 168 -10.13 11.76 -2.23
CA ASP A 168 -9.61 10.84 -1.21
C ASP A 168 -9.67 9.40 -1.69
N THR A 169 -10.76 9.02 -2.37
CA THR A 169 -10.90 7.68 -2.96
C THR A 169 -9.85 7.40 -4.04
N LEU A 170 -9.56 8.37 -4.92
CA LEU A 170 -8.51 8.25 -5.94
C LEU A 170 -7.10 8.18 -5.32
N ARG A 171 -6.84 8.99 -4.28
CA ARG A 171 -5.59 8.97 -3.50
C ARG A 171 -5.42 7.65 -2.75
N PHE A 172 -6.49 7.12 -2.19
CA PHE A 172 -6.49 5.81 -1.55
C PHE A 172 -6.16 4.73 -2.57
N TRP A 173 -6.82 4.74 -3.74
CA TRP A 173 -6.56 3.77 -4.82
C TRP A 173 -5.08 3.76 -5.25
N SER A 174 -4.43 4.93 -5.37
CA SER A 174 -3.00 5.00 -5.69
C SER A 174 -2.12 4.61 -4.51
N GLY A 175 -2.47 5.02 -3.29
CA GLY A 175 -1.69 4.69 -2.11
C GLY A 175 -1.63 3.20 -1.84
N VAL A 176 -2.69 2.44 -2.15
CA VAL A 176 -2.64 0.97 -2.09
C VAL A 176 -1.53 0.44 -3.00
N ARG A 177 -1.34 1.02 -4.19
CA ARG A 177 -0.29 0.61 -5.14
C ARG A 177 1.13 0.85 -4.59
N LEU A 178 1.31 1.73 -3.61
CA LEU A 178 2.61 1.95 -2.95
C LEU A 178 3.07 0.71 -2.17
N LEU A 179 2.15 -0.12 -1.70
CA LEU A 179 2.45 -1.40 -1.03
C LEU A 179 2.64 -2.56 -2.02
N GLU A 180 2.30 -2.35 -3.30
CA GLU A 180 2.29 -3.43 -4.28
C GLU A 180 3.55 -3.49 -5.13
N ARG A 181 4.25 -2.37 -5.22
CA ARG A 181 5.43 -2.21 -6.05
C ARG A 181 6.66 -2.07 -5.17
N PRO A 182 7.77 -2.72 -5.55
CA PRO A 182 9.01 -2.54 -4.82
C PRO A 182 9.50 -1.10 -4.97
N TRP A 183 10.03 -0.55 -3.88
CA TRP A 183 10.79 0.70 -3.93
C TRP A 183 12.22 0.42 -4.36
N ARG A 184 12.77 1.28 -5.22
CA ARG A 184 14.16 1.19 -5.66
C ARG A 184 14.92 2.48 -5.41
N ILE A 185 16.21 2.37 -5.13
CA ILE A 185 17.13 3.48 -4.96
C ILE A 185 17.49 4.06 -6.34
N CYS A 186 17.10 5.31 -6.60
CA CYS A 186 17.33 6.00 -7.87
C CYS A 186 18.39 7.11 -7.81
N GLY A 187 18.74 7.61 -6.62
CA GLY A 187 19.75 8.68 -6.44
C GLY A 187 21.21 8.27 -6.71
N THR A 188 22.15 9.22 -6.59
CA THR A 188 23.59 8.95 -6.79
C THR A 188 24.18 8.03 -5.73
N ASP A 189 23.69 8.15 -4.50
CA ASP A 189 24.07 7.27 -3.40
C ASP A 189 23.31 5.93 -3.51
N LYS A 190 24.06 4.85 -3.74
CA LYS A 190 23.55 3.49 -3.92
C LYS A 190 23.86 2.54 -2.77
N LEU A 191 24.28 3.07 -1.61
CA LEU A 191 24.69 2.24 -0.46
C LEU A 191 25.83 1.24 -0.75
N GLY A 192 26.59 1.45 -1.83
CA GLY A 192 27.62 0.50 -2.30
C GLY A 192 27.07 -0.72 -3.06
N LEU A 193 25.77 -0.72 -3.38
CA LEU A 193 25.13 -1.75 -4.18
C LEU A 193 25.23 -1.46 -5.68
N SER A 194 25.22 -2.53 -6.46
CA SER A 194 25.08 -2.47 -7.92
C SER A 194 23.73 -3.06 -8.34
N PRO A 195 23.14 -2.63 -9.47
CA PRO A 195 21.90 -3.21 -9.97
C PRO A 195 22.03 -4.73 -10.18
N SER A 196 20.95 -5.47 -9.92
CA SER A 196 20.94 -6.92 -10.15
C SER A 196 21.08 -7.24 -11.64
N GLU A 197 22.08 -8.05 -11.99
CA GLU A 197 22.26 -8.57 -13.35
C GLU A 197 21.42 -9.82 -13.63
N ASP A 198 20.90 -10.48 -12.58
CA ASP A 198 20.06 -11.66 -12.71
C ASP A 198 18.71 -11.27 -13.33
N VAL A 199 18.42 -11.80 -14.52
CA VAL A 199 17.20 -11.54 -15.31
C VAL A 199 15.96 -12.12 -14.64
N ASP A 200 16.13 -13.19 -13.85
CA ASP A 200 15.04 -13.83 -13.12
C ASP A 200 14.76 -13.15 -11.76
N SER A 201 15.61 -12.19 -11.37
CA SER A 201 15.42 -11.43 -10.14
C SER A 201 14.26 -10.42 -10.28
N PRO A 202 13.38 -10.31 -9.27
CA PRO A 202 12.34 -9.27 -9.23
C PRO A 202 12.90 -7.83 -9.30
N TRP A 203 14.20 -7.67 -9.03
CA TRP A 203 14.90 -6.39 -9.03
C TRP A 203 15.92 -6.27 -10.16
N HIS A 204 15.79 -7.07 -11.22
CA HIS A 204 16.64 -7.00 -12.40
C HIS A 204 16.78 -5.55 -12.91
N GLY A 205 18.01 -5.09 -13.12
CA GLY A 205 18.32 -3.73 -13.59
C GLY A 205 18.08 -2.61 -12.57
N GLY A 206 17.67 -2.94 -11.34
CA GLY A 206 17.41 -1.99 -10.25
C GLY A 206 18.15 -2.33 -8.96
N ILE A 207 18.09 -1.41 -8.00
CA ILE A 207 18.62 -1.59 -6.64
C ILE A 207 17.44 -1.40 -5.68
N PRO A 208 16.96 -2.45 -4.99
CA PRO A 208 15.87 -2.29 -4.04
C PRO A 208 16.31 -1.46 -2.82
N VAL A 209 15.34 -0.91 -2.11
CA VAL A 209 15.56 -0.47 -0.72
C VAL A 209 15.89 -1.67 0.16
N THR A 210 16.55 -1.47 1.30
CA THR A 210 16.89 -2.59 2.19
C THR A 210 15.62 -3.21 2.80
N PRO A 211 15.66 -4.47 3.29
CA PRO A 211 14.48 -5.11 3.86
C PRO A 211 13.85 -4.36 5.04
N MET A 212 14.66 -3.71 5.87
CA MET A 212 14.17 -2.87 6.97
C MET A 212 13.50 -1.60 6.45
N MET A 213 14.10 -0.92 5.47
CA MET A 213 13.48 0.25 4.83
C MET A 213 12.15 -0.11 4.16
N ASP A 214 12.08 -1.24 3.47
CA ASP A 214 10.86 -1.76 2.83
C ASP A 214 9.74 -1.94 3.86
N THR A 215 10.06 -2.60 4.98
CA THR A 215 9.13 -2.79 6.11
C THR A 215 8.66 -1.47 6.72
N GLN A 216 9.58 -0.50 6.89
CA GLN A 216 9.25 0.83 7.41
C GLN A 216 8.38 1.63 6.43
N LEU A 217 8.64 1.58 5.13
CA LEU A 217 7.82 2.23 4.11
C LEU A 217 6.39 1.65 4.09
N ASP A 218 6.27 0.32 4.13
CA ASP A 218 4.98 -0.36 4.20
C ASP A 218 4.19 0.06 5.45
N HIS A 219 4.86 0.12 6.61
CA HIS A 219 4.26 0.57 7.86
C HIS A 219 3.73 2.01 7.76
N LEU A 220 4.56 2.94 7.28
CA LEU A 220 4.17 4.35 7.11
C LEU A 220 2.99 4.52 6.14
N VAL A 221 3.01 3.79 5.01
CA VAL A 221 1.91 3.85 4.04
C VAL A 221 0.61 3.29 4.65
N LEU A 222 0.68 2.22 5.44
CA LEU A 222 -0.48 1.61 6.08
C LEU A 222 -1.07 2.50 7.18
N GLU A 223 -0.27 2.81 8.20
CA GLU A 223 -0.74 3.48 9.42
C GLU A 223 -1.02 4.96 9.18
N SER A 224 -0.10 5.68 8.55
CA SER A 224 -0.19 7.13 8.44
C SER A 224 -1.11 7.59 7.31
N PHE A 225 -1.40 6.72 6.34
CA PHE A 225 -2.10 7.10 5.12
C PHE A 225 -3.33 6.23 4.81
N LEU A 226 -3.17 4.91 4.64
CA LEU A 226 -4.27 4.06 4.15
C LEU A 226 -5.36 3.84 5.18
N THR A 227 -5.02 3.59 6.43
CA THR A 227 -6.00 3.35 7.50
C THR A 227 -6.87 4.58 7.74
N PRO A 228 -6.32 5.79 7.99
CA PRO A 228 -7.14 6.99 8.20
C PRO A 228 -8.00 7.33 6.99
N LEU A 229 -7.47 7.26 5.77
CA LEU A 229 -8.25 7.56 4.57
C LEU A 229 -9.36 6.55 4.34
N ARG A 230 -9.12 5.26 4.60
CA ARG A 230 -10.17 4.25 4.51
C ARG A 230 -11.34 4.60 5.41
N GLU A 231 -11.06 4.91 6.67
CA GLU A 231 -12.09 5.27 7.66
C GLU A 231 -12.86 6.51 7.20
N GLN A 232 -12.15 7.53 6.76
CA GLN A 232 -12.74 8.78 6.27
C GLN A 232 -13.61 8.57 5.02
N ILE A 233 -13.15 7.79 4.05
CA ILE A 233 -13.89 7.47 2.81
C ILE A 233 -15.15 6.70 3.15
N VAL A 234 -15.04 5.67 3.98
CA VAL A 234 -16.16 4.83 4.39
C VAL A 234 -17.23 5.67 5.11
N GLN A 235 -16.82 6.50 6.06
CA GLN A 235 -17.72 7.36 6.80
C GLN A 235 -18.46 8.34 5.88
N GLN A 236 -17.71 9.06 5.03
CA GLN A 236 -18.30 10.02 4.07
C GLN A 236 -19.25 9.34 3.07
N LEU A 237 -18.88 8.17 2.56
CA LEU A 237 -19.70 7.41 1.62
C LEU A 237 -20.99 6.92 2.28
N PHE A 238 -20.89 6.38 3.51
CA PHE A 238 -22.04 5.94 4.27
C PHE A 238 -23.02 7.09 4.54
N GLU A 239 -22.53 8.24 4.97
CA GLU A 239 -23.35 9.42 5.20
C GLU A 239 -24.09 9.88 3.93
N LYS A 240 -23.40 9.94 2.79
CA LYS A 240 -24.01 10.36 1.51
C LYS A 240 -25.07 9.36 1.03
N ILE A 241 -24.80 8.06 1.15
CA ILE A 241 -25.79 7.01 0.83
C ILE A 241 -27.03 7.16 1.71
N MET A 242 -26.84 7.41 3.01
CA MET A 242 -27.96 7.53 3.96
C MET A 242 -28.75 8.83 3.80
N LYS A 243 -28.12 9.92 3.36
CA LYS A 243 -28.79 11.19 3.03
C LYS A 243 -29.77 11.06 1.86
N LYS A 244 -29.57 10.11 0.95
CA LYS A 244 -30.44 9.81 -0.21
C LYS A 244 -30.74 11.02 -1.09
N LYS A 245 -29.80 11.95 -1.19
CA LYS A 245 -29.90 13.12 -2.07
C LYS A 245 -29.52 12.72 -3.50
N LYS A 246 -30.31 13.16 -4.49
CA LYS A 246 -30.05 12.83 -5.90
C LYS A 246 -28.76 13.46 -6.40
N GLU A 247 -28.40 14.60 -5.84
CA GLU A 247 -27.21 15.38 -6.17
C GLU A 247 -25.92 14.62 -5.79
N ASP A 248 -25.96 13.78 -4.76
CA ASP A 248 -24.83 12.97 -4.31
C ASP A 248 -24.62 11.71 -5.19
N TRP A 249 -25.57 11.36 -6.07
CA TRP A 249 -25.56 10.08 -6.80
C TRP A 249 -24.28 9.85 -7.61
N PHE A 250 -23.83 10.87 -8.35
CA PHE A 250 -22.67 10.74 -9.21
C PHE A 250 -21.37 10.58 -8.42
N GLU A 251 -21.22 11.33 -7.33
CA GLU A 251 -20.09 11.22 -6.41
C GLU A 251 -20.02 9.85 -5.74
N ILE A 252 -21.16 9.34 -5.26
CA ILE A 252 -21.30 7.99 -4.69
C ILE A 252 -20.90 6.94 -5.73
N TYR A 253 -21.44 7.05 -6.95
CA TYR A 253 -21.14 6.12 -8.04
C TYR A 253 -19.65 6.06 -8.35
N LEU A 254 -19.00 7.21 -8.55
CA LEU A 254 -17.57 7.27 -8.87
C LEU A 254 -16.72 6.67 -7.75
N SER A 255 -17.04 6.99 -6.50
CA SER A 255 -16.29 6.50 -5.33
C SER A 255 -16.41 4.98 -5.20
N ILE A 256 -17.63 4.45 -5.28
CA ILE A 256 -17.86 2.99 -5.26
C ILE A 256 -17.14 2.30 -6.42
N PHE A 257 -17.21 2.85 -7.63
CA PHE A 257 -16.56 2.26 -8.79
C PHE A 257 -15.04 2.15 -8.62
N VAL A 258 -14.39 3.23 -8.18
CA VAL A 258 -12.94 3.24 -7.91
C VAL A 258 -12.58 2.24 -6.82
N LEU A 259 -13.38 2.16 -5.75
CA LEU A 259 -13.15 1.22 -4.66
C LEU A 259 -13.33 -0.25 -5.07
N MET A 260 -14.35 -0.56 -5.87
CA MET A 260 -14.55 -1.91 -6.41
C MET A 260 -13.38 -2.31 -7.31
N ASN A 261 -12.91 -1.41 -8.18
CA ASN A 261 -11.74 -1.68 -8.99
C ASN A 261 -10.48 -1.89 -8.13
N ASN A 262 -10.34 -1.16 -7.03
CA ASN A 262 -9.24 -1.40 -6.09
C ASN A 262 -9.29 -2.81 -5.51
N ILE A 263 -10.46 -3.28 -5.07
CA ILE A 263 -10.65 -4.63 -4.52
C ILE A 263 -10.27 -5.69 -5.55
N GLU A 264 -10.79 -5.57 -6.78
CA GLU A 264 -10.46 -6.48 -7.89
C GLU A 264 -8.93 -6.61 -8.07
N ARG A 265 -8.22 -5.49 -8.05
CA ARG A 265 -6.76 -5.47 -8.21
C ARG A 265 -6.02 -6.08 -7.04
N VAL A 266 -6.42 -5.78 -5.81
CA VAL A 266 -5.82 -6.37 -4.61
C VAL A 266 -5.98 -7.90 -4.65
N PHE A 267 -7.14 -8.41 -5.08
CA PHE A 267 -7.33 -9.85 -5.25
C PHE A 267 -6.37 -10.47 -6.27
N VAL A 268 -6.22 -9.87 -7.44
CA VAL A 268 -5.28 -10.34 -8.47
C VAL A 268 -3.84 -10.35 -7.95
N GLN A 269 -3.46 -9.30 -7.23
CA GLN A 269 -2.12 -9.15 -6.69
C GLN A 269 -1.82 -10.14 -5.57
N VAL A 270 -2.76 -10.39 -4.65
CA VAL A 270 -2.63 -11.42 -3.61
C VAL A 270 -2.46 -12.79 -4.26
N SER A 271 -3.28 -13.11 -5.27
CA SER A 271 -3.15 -14.36 -6.03
C SER A 271 -1.77 -14.51 -6.67
N TRP A 272 -1.23 -13.43 -7.24
CA TRP A 272 0.11 -13.41 -7.81
C TRP A 272 1.18 -13.63 -6.73
N PHE A 273 1.14 -12.91 -5.62
CA PHE A 273 2.08 -13.08 -4.50
C PHE A 273 2.09 -14.51 -3.95
N THR A 274 0.91 -15.13 -3.77
CA THR A 274 0.81 -16.52 -3.30
C THR A 274 1.43 -17.52 -4.26
N SER A 275 1.41 -17.24 -5.57
CA SER A 275 2.04 -18.12 -6.57
C SER A 275 3.57 -18.05 -6.56
N PHE A 276 4.14 -16.89 -6.21
CA PHE A 276 5.60 -16.68 -6.20
C PHE A 276 6.27 -17.09 -4.88
N TYR A 277 5.63 -16.81 -3.75
CA TYR A 277 6.23 -17.00 -2.42
C TYR A 277 5.62 -18.18 -1.64
N GLY A 278 4.59 -18.83 -2.18
CA GLY A 278 3.76 -19.78 -1.44
C GLY A 278 2.74 -19.07 -0.53
N VAL A 279 1.77 -19.80 -0.01
CA VAL A 279 0.84 -19.29 1.00
C VAL A 279 1.64 -19.02 2.27
N LEU A 280 1.66 -17.77 2.74
CA LEU A 280 2.16 -17.40 4.08
C LEU A 280 1.23 -17.98 5.16
#